data_AF-X0TFA7-F1
#
_entry.id   AF-X0TFA7-F1
#
_cell.length_a   1.000
_cell.length_b   1.000
_cell.length_c   1.000
_cell.angle_alpha   90.00
_cell.angle_beta   90.00
_cell.angle_gamma   90.00
#
_symmetry.space_group_name_H-M   'P 1'
#
loop_
_entity.id
_entity.type
_entity.pdbx_description
1 polymer ?
#
loop_
_entity_poly.entity_id
_entity_poly.type
_entity_poly.pdbx_seq_one_letter_code
_entity_poly.pdbx_strand_id
1 'polypeptide(L)' 'ARNGKLGLAGMQERARLLGGSAKVESKPSKGTTVTIEAPV' A
#
# COMPACT_ATOMS: atom_id res chain seq x y z
N ALA A 1 -1.89 -16.17 -14.36
CA ALA A 1 -1.77 -15.07 -13.37
C ALA A 1 -1.09 -13.88 -14.04
N ARG A 2 -1.56 -12.63 -13.82
CA ARG A 2 -0.85 -11.44 -14.32
C ARG A 2 0.35 -11.16 -13.40
N ASN A 3 1.53 -11.56 -13.84
CA ASN A 3 2.80 -11.28 -13.17
C ASN A 3 2.96 -9.75 -12.98
N GLY A 4 3.26 -9.29 -11.76
CA GLY A 4 3.59 -7.87 -11.50
C GLY A 4 2.64 -7.03 -10.63
N LYS A 5 1.73 -7.61 -9.84
CA LYS A 5 0.81 -6.84 -8.96
C LYS A 5 0.98 -7.06 -7.45
N LEU A 6 2.03 -7.76 -7.03
CA LEU A 6 2.21 -8.14 -5.63
C LEU A 6 2.76 -7.03 -4.74
N GLY A 7 3.27 -5.93 -5.31
CA GLY A 7 3.83 -4.81 -4.53
C GLY A 7 2.81 -4.23 -3.56
N LEU A 8 1.75 -3.59 -4.09
CA LEU A 8 0.71 -2.95 -3.27
C LEU A 8 -0.10 -3.98 -2.46
N ALA A 9 -0.46 -5.12 -3.05
CA ALA A 9 -1.16 -6.19 -2.34
C ALA A 9 -0.33 -6.71 -1.15
N GLY A 10 0.97 -6.93 -1.35
CA GLY A 10 1.87 -7.34 -0.29
C GLY A 10 2.11 -6.24 0.75
N MET A 11 2.14 -4.96 0.37
CA MET A 11 2.22 -3.85 1.33
C MET A 11 0.99 -3.81 2.23
N GLN A 12 -0.21 -3.91 1.64
CA GLN A 12 -1.46 -3.93 2.40
C GLN A 12 -1.54 -5.14 3.34
N GLU A 13 -1.15 -6.32 2.86
CA GLU A 13 -1.14 -7.54 3.68
C GLU A 13 -0.17 -7.39 4.87
N ARG A 14 1.07 -6.98 4.61
CA ARG A 14 2.09 -6.84 5.66
C ARG A 14 1.73 -5.78 6.70
N ALA A 15 1.19 -4.64 6.26
CA ALA A 15 0.73 -3.60 7.19
C ALA A 15 -0.40 -4.14 8.10
N ARG A 16 -1.38 -4.85 7.52
CA ARG A 16 -2.49 -5.46 8.27
C ARG A 16 -2.00 -6.49 9.28
N LEU A 17 -1.06 -7.35 8.91
CA LEU A 17 -0.51 -8.38 9.80
C LEU A 17 0.19 -7.79 11.03
N LEU A 18 0.74 -6.58 10.90
CA LEU A 18 1.34 -5.84 12.02
C LEU A 18 0.33 -5.02 12.83
N GLY A 19 -0.98 -5.12 12.55
CA GLY A 19 -2.01 -4.28 13.17
C GLY A 19 -2.05 -2.84 12.63
N GLY A 20 -1.38 -2.61 11.50
CA GLY A 20 -1.30 -1.34 10.79
C GLY A 20 -2.21 -1.25 9.56
N SER A 21 -1.96 -0.24 8.74
CA SER A 21 -2.76 0.09 7.54
C SER A 21 -1.88 0.54 6.36
N ALA A 22 -2.42 0.43 5.15
CA ALA A 22 -1.82 0.97 3.93
C ALA A 22 -2.88 1.69 3.10
N LYS A 23 -2.60 2.93 2.67
CA LYS A 23 -3.50 3.78 1.88
C LYS A 23 -2.79 4.27 0.62
N VAL A 24 -3.50 4.28 -0.51
CA VAL A 24 -3.02 4.84 -1.79
C VAL A 24 -3.94 5.95 -2.22
N GLU A 25 -3.39 7.13 -2.46
CA GLU A 25 -4.11 8.31 -2.95
C GLU A 25 -3.43 8.80 -4.21
N SER A 26 -4.19 8.91 -5.30
CA SER A 26 -3.66 9.38 -6.59
C SER A 26 -4.62 10.37 -7.22
N LYS A 27 -4.06 11.41 -7.85
CA LYS A 27 -4.81 12.39 -8.63
C LYS A 27 -4.07 12.62 -9.95
N PRO A 28 -4.78 12.64 -11.10
CA PRO A 28 -4.16 12.97 -12.38
C PRO A 28 -3.37 14.27 -12.30
N SER A 29 -2.17 14.28 -12.87
CA SER A 29 -1.25 15.43 -12.87
C SER A 29 -0.78 15.92 -11.49
N LYS A 30 -1.02 15.15 -10.41
CA LYS A 30 -0.52 15.44 -9.05
C LYS A 30 0.38 14.33 -8.48
N GLY A 31 0.41 13.17 -9.12
CA GLY A 31 1.17 12.02 -8.68
C GLY A 31 0.37 11.10 -7.75
N THR A 32 1.11 10.23 -7.05
CA THR A 32 0.56 9.19 -6.18
C THR A 32 1.31 9.21 -4.85
N THR A 33 0.56 9.19 -3.75
CA THR A 33 1.05 9.03 -2.40
C THR A 33 0.66 7.66 -1.87
N VAL A 34 1.63 6.94 -1.31
CA VAL A 34 1.40 5.67 -0.60
C VAL A 34 1.79 5.88 0.85
N THR A 35 0.83 5.77 1.75
CA THR A 35 1.02 5.95 3.20
C THR A 35 0.92 4.60 3.89
N ILE A 36 1.88 4.29 4.74
CA ILE A 36 1.91 3.07 5.58
C ILE A 36 1.92 3.51 7.05
N GLU A 37 1.02 2.94 7.83
CA GLU A 37 0.97 3.11 9.28
C GLU A 37 1.18 1.75 9.94
N ALA A 38 2.07 1.66 10.92
CA ALA A 38 2.31 0.44 11.68
C ALA A 38 2.75 0.77 13.12
N PRO A 39 2.51 -0.10 14.10
CA PRO A 39 3.06 0.02 15.44
C PRO A 39 4.60 0.08 15.43
N VAL A 40 5.18 0.81 16.38
CA VAL A 40 6.64 0.90 16.63
C VAL A 40 7.15 -0.20 17.54
#